data_AF-D8MSM2-F1
#
_entry.id   AF-D8MSM2-F1
#
_cell.length_a   1.000
_cell.length_b   1.000
_cell.length_c   1.000
_cell.angle_alpha   90.00
_cell.angle_beta   90.00
_cell.angle_gamma   90.00
#
_symmetry.space_group_name_H-M   'P 1'
#
loop_
_entity.id
_entity.type
_entity.pdbx_description
1 polymer ?
#
loop_
_entity_poly.entity_id
_entity_poly.type
_entity_poly.pdbx_seq_one_letter_code
_entity_poly.pdbx_strand_id
1 'polypeptide(L)' 'MQGKDKDYPSEIYAVIGRAVSALLEAGEPLEKKNVLIMLQAHSTATRDKHLQSIYQQAFRYLLESFH' A
#
# COMPACT_ATOMS: atom_id res chain seq x y z
N MET A 1 -0.60 -30.68 -8.88
CA MET A 1 -1.71 -29.75 -8.63
C MET A 1 -1.11 -28.49 -8.03
N GLN A 2 -1.18 -27.37 -8.77
CA GLN A 2 -0.45 -26.13 -8.51
C GLN A 2 -0.77 -25.52 -7.14
N GLY A 3 0.28 -25.02 -6.48
CA GLY A 3 0.24 -24.38 -5.17
C GLY A 3 -0.59 -23.10 -5.21
N LYS A 4 -1.52 -23.00 -4.27
CA LYS A 4 -2.19 -21.74 -3.90
C LYS A 4 -1.35 -21.06 -2.84
N ASP A 5 -0.17 -20.59 -3.22
CA ASP A 5 0.51 -19.60 -2.39
C ASP A 5 -0.28 -18.30 -2.51
N LYS A 6 -0.65 -17.74 -1.37
CA LYS A 6 -1.32 -16.45 -1.30
C LYS A 6 -0.27 -15.41 -1.69
N ASP A 7 -0.21 -15.01 -2.96
CA ASP A 7 0.73 -13.99 -3.50
C ASP A 7 0.56 -12.57 -2.90
N TYR A 8 -0.34 -12.39 -1.95
CA TYR A 8 -0.73 -11.09 -1.42
C TYR A 8 0.27 -10.38 -0.48
N PRO A 9 1.17 -11.03 0.29
CA PRO A 9 2.00 -10.31 1.25
C PRO A 9 3.07 -9.41 0.61
N SER A 10 3.80 -9.91 -0.39
CA SER A 10 5.00 -9.24 -0.92
C SER A 10 4.64 -7.94 -1.64
N GLU A 11 3.61 -7.97 -2.49
CA GLU A 11 3.16 -6.80 -3.24
C GLU A 11 2.51 -5.74 -2.34
N ILE A 12 1.73 -6.17 -1.34
CA ILE A 12 1.15 -5.27 -0.34
C ILE A 12 2.27 -4.56 0.45
N TYR A 13 3.26 -5.30 0.96
CA TYR A 13 4.37 -4.68 1.68
C TYR A 13 5.23 -3.79 0.77
N ALA A 14 5.40 -4.14 -0.50
CA ALA A 14 6.14 -3.32 -1.45
C ALA A 14 5.48 -1.94 -1.65
N VAL A 15 4.15 -1.89 -1.81
CA VAL A 15 3.45 -0.62 -1.97
C VAL A 15 3.36 0.19 -0.68
N ILE A 16 3.33 -0.46 0.49
CA ILE A 16 3.46 0.22 1.80
C ILE A 16 4.86 0.84 1.93
N GLY A 17 5.91 0.07 1.63
CA GLY A 17 7.29 0.56 1.65
C GLY A 17 7.49 1.75 0.70
N ARG A 18 6.87 1.72 -0.49
CA ARG A 18 6.86 2.85 -1.42
C ARG A 18 6.16 4.08 -0.82
N ALA A 19 5.00 3.91 -0.20
CA ALA A 19 4.28 5.02 0.44
C ALA A 19 5.10 5.64 1.59
N VAL A 20 5.76 4.82 2.42
CA VAL A 20 6.65 5.28 3.49
C VAL A 20 7.87 6.01 2.94
N SER A 21 8.48 5.48 1.87
CA SER A 21 9.64 6.12 1.23
C SER A 21 9.28 7.49 0.67
N ALA A 22 8.12 7.63 0.04
CA ALA A 22 7.63 8.91 -0.46
C ALA A 22 7.40 9.95 0.66
N LEU A 23 6.90 9.52 1.82
CA LEU A 23 6.75 10.40 2.98
C LEU A 23 8.11 10.83 3.54
N LEU A 24 9.09 9.91 3.62
CA LEU A 24 10.46 10.23 4.03
C LEU A 24 11.12 11.24 3.09
N GLU A 25 11.00 11.04 1.77
CA GLU A 25 11.55 11.95 0.76
C GLU A 25 10.90 13.35 0.82
N ALA A 26 9.61 13.42 1.16
CA ALA A 26 8.88 14.66 1.34
C ALA A 26 9.13 15.34 2.71
N GLY A 27 9.82 14.67 3.64
CA GLY A 27 9.98 15.15 5.01
C GLY A 27 8.68 15.13 5.84
N GLU A 28 7.69 14.36 5.41
CA GLU A 28 6.39 14.22 6.06
C GLU A 28 6.45 13.22 7.23
N PRO A 29 5.66 13.41 8.30
CA PRO A 29 5.63 12.46 9.41
C PRO A 29 5.19 11.05 8.98
N LEU A 30 5.87 10.02 9.50
CA LEU A 30 5.51 8.61 9.30
C LEU A 30 4.37 8.15 10.21
N GLU A 31 3.30 8.93 10.24
CA GLU A 31 2.08 8.56 10.93
C GLU A 31 1.27 7.59 10.09
N LYS A 32 0.61 6.65 10.74
CA LYS A 32 -0.22 5.65 10.06
C LYS A 32 -1.27 6.29 9.14
N LYS A 33 -1.86 7.44 9.54
CA LYS A 33 -2.78 8.23 8.72
C LYS A 33 -2.14 8.74 7.44
N ASN A 34 -0.90 9.22 7.50
CA ASN A 34 -0.17 9.75 6.34
C ASN A 34 0.16 8.63 5.36
N VAL A 35 0.51 7.43 5.86
CA VAL A 35 0.73 6.24 5.01
C VAL A 35 -0.57 5.84 4.30
N LEU A 36 -1.72 5.84 4.98
CA LEU A 36 -3.02 5.57 4.37
C LEU A 36 -3.38 6.60 3.28
N ILE A 37 -3.18 7.89 3.54
CA ILE A 37 -3.40 8.96 2.55
C ILE A 37 -2.51 8.75 1.33
N MET A 38 -1.23 8.42 1.53
CA MET A 38 -0.28 8.22 0.44
C MET A 38 -0.61 6.98 -0.40
N LEU A 39 -1.04 5.88 0.23
CA LEU A 39 -1.54 4.69 -0.48
C LEU A 39 -2.77 5.03 -1.34
N GLN A 40 -3.70 5.84 -0.83
CA GLN A 40 -4.85 6.29 -1.60
C GLN A 40 -4.43 7.18 -2.78
N ALA A 41 -3.53 8.13 -2.57
CA ALA A 41 -3.02 9.02 -3.62
C ALA A 41 -2.34 8.23 -4.75
N HIS A 42 -1.47 7.28 -4.41
CA HIS A 42 -0.84 6.40 -5.40
C HIS A 42 -1.86 5.51 -6.14
N SER A 43 -2.89 5.01 -5.43
CA SER A 43 -3.98 4.26 -6.05
C SER A 43 -4.76 5.09 -7.06
N THR A 44 -4.96 6.38 -6.83
CA THR A 44 -5.69 7.27 -7.75
C THR A 44 -4.82 7.73 -8.93
N ALA A 45 -3.50 7.82 -8.73
CA ALA A 45 -2.56 8.29 -9.76
C ALA A 45 -2.17 7.21 -10.78
N THR A 46 -2.27 5.93 -10.42
CA THR A 46 -1.93 4.83 -11.33
C THR A 46 -3.06 4.53 -12.33
N ARG A 47 -2.68 4.24 -13.58
CA ARG A 47 -3.61 3.74 -14.63
C ARG A 47 -3.64 2.22 -14.71
N ASP A 48 -2.69 1.55 -14.06
CA ASP A 48 -2.63 0.10 -13.99
C ASP A 48 -3.66 -0.40 -12.96
N LYS A 49 -4.67 -1.14 -13.44
CA LYS A 49 -5.77 -1.66 -12.61
C LYS A 49 -5.30 -2.70 -11.60
N HIS A 50 -4.28 -3.49 -11.93
CA HIS A 50 -3.73 -4.47 -11.01
C HIS A 50 -3.00 -3.76 -9.88
N LEU A 51 -2.12 -2.81 -10.21
CA LEU A 51 -1.41 -2.00 -9.23
C LEU A 51 -2.37 -1.15 -8.37
N GLN A 52 -3.44 -0.61 -8.97
CA GLN A 52 -4.51 0.06 -8.25
C GLN A 52 -5.15 -0.86 -7.20
N SER A 53 -5.44 -2.11 -7.58
CA SER A 53 -6.00 -3.10 -6.66
C SER A 53 -5.04 -3.40 -5.51
N ILE A 54 -3.75 -3.53 -5.78
CA ILE A 54 -2.73 -3.77 -4.74
C ILE A 54 -2.69 -2.61 -3.75
N TYR A 55 -2.67 -1.35 -4.19
CA TYR A 55 -2.74 -0.19 -3.28
C TYR A 55 -4.00 -0.19 -2.41
N GLN A 56 -5.16 -0.53 -2.99
CA GLN A 56 -6.42 -0.60 -2.22
C GLN A 56 -6.44 -1.76 -1.22
N GLN A 57 -5.79 -2.87 -1.54
CA GLN A 57 -5.63 -3.99 -0.62
C GLN A 57 -4.67 -3.64 0.51
N ALA A 58 -3.55 -2.99 0.20
CA ALA A 58 -2.61 -2.49 1.20
C ALA A 58 -3.25 -1.46 2.14
N PHE A 59 -4.07 -0.56 1.61
CA PHE A 59 -4.85 0.37 2.42
C PHE A 59 -5.75 -0.36 3.41
N ARG A 60 -6.53 -1.35 2.94
CA ARG A 60 -7.43 -2.15 3.79
C ARG A 60 -6.66 -2.95 4.84
N TYR A 61 -5.60 -3.63 4.42
CA TYR A 61 -4.71 -4.38 5.32
C TYR A 61 -4.16 -3.49 6.44
N LEU A 62 -3.67 -2.30 6.09
CA LEU A 62 -3.15 -1.37 7.08
C LEU A 62 -4.28 -0.88 7.98
N LEU A 63 -5.45 -0.52 7.43
CA LEU A 63 -6.63 -0.06 8.19
C LEU A 63 -7.14 -1.09 9.21
N GLU A 64 -7.13 -2.37 8.85
CA GLU A 64 -7.52 -3.46 9.75
C GLU A 64 -6.52 -3.66 10.90
N SER A 65 -5.25 -3.30 10.71
CA SER A 65 -4.22 -3.34 11.77
C SER A 65 -4.32 -2.22 12.82
N PHE A 66 -5.30 -1.32 12.71
CA PHE A 66 -5.57 -0.28 13.70
C PHE A 66 -6.50 -0.71 14.83
N HIS A 67 -7.11 -1.90 14.73
CA HIS A 67 -7.94 -2.49 15.78
C HIS A 67 -7.11 -3.23 16.83
#